data_AF-A0A1E7FPS4-F1
#
_entry.id   AF-A0A1E7FPS4-F1
#
_cell.length_a   1.000
_cell.length_b   1.000
_cell.length_c   1.000
_cell.angle_alpha   90.00
_cell.angle_beta   90.00
_cell.angle_gamma   90.00
#
_symmetry.space_group_name_H-M   'P 1'
#
loop_
_entity.id
_entity.type
_entity.pdbx_description
1 polymer ?
#
loop_
_entity_poly.entity_id
_entity_poly.type
_entity_poly.pdbx_seq_one_letter_code
_entity_poly.pdbx_strand_id
1 'polypeptide(L)'
;MTDTDTIKLKEHDGLSREGSKPDVTPIPKSPFVTTTDVINQLNKQLSNLSSEYDDNGNNNGNGGDSSTLFQKEPRFELQKRLPDGSAIPATQDDTAAADFKTKLEQSAKYVSQLESSKDRRYWAEQQRQTGNVFFQSGDYKGALDIYLTCLVVKENSLDFVRDTFLPILNNLAQCTLQLGMHKKTIVFCEMALDEVEKVEAVERNPPVDCIALCKIYFKLAKALRLTGNYEEARRSLDSSLGCMIEKGKELSISSPTTSNDNNGDDNDDDDDDGDHNDNKISILPYQKAIQKEYRYLDIAEKEARKNRAKQKRAMQLVLSPSTSSSSNHRDDNKKKSPSLYENQSNPREYSKLRARKKGTSSSSSSSSTFNGKDDSKSNTSDLENISYSQYYWSMVARVANYLLTILGDEDTANADERRQNDQSGTKSRTTSYDKEIKRENKRL
;
A
#
# COMPACT_ATOMS: atom_id res chain seq x y z
N MET A 1 -6.62 6.55 -34.89
CA MET A 1 -7.59 6.98 -33.87
C MET A 1 -6.99 6.66 -32.53
N THR A 2 -6.18 7.57 -32.02
CA THR A 2 -5.36 7.43 -30.80
C THR A 2 -5.85 8.50 -29.83
N ASP A 3 -6.89 8.20 -29.07
CA ASP A 3 -7.30 9.06 -27.97
C ASP A 3 -6.33 8.87 -26.82
N THR A 4 -5.53 9.90 -26.60
CA THR A 4 -4.58 10.00 -25.49
C THR A 4 -5.37 10.28 -24.21
N ASP A 5 -5.77 9.20 -23.52
CA ASP A 5 -6.32 9.22 -22.16
C ASP A 5 -5.26 9.75 -21.17
N THR A 6 -5.07 11.06 -21.18
CA THR A 6 -4.23 11.78 -20.24
C THR A 6 -5.07 12.02 -18.98
N ILE A 7 -5.09 11.03 -18.08
CA ILE A 7 -5.52 11.25 -16.70
C ILE A 7 -4.54 12.26 -16.09
N LYS A 8 -4.93 13.54 -16.07
CA LYS A 8 -4.19 14.60 -15.39
C LYS A 8 -4.09 14.22 -13.91
N LEU A 9 -2.85 14.10 -13.42
CA LEU A 9 -2.54 14.09 -11.99
C LEU A 9 -2.97 15.43 -11.40
N LYS A 10 -4.24 15.54 -10.97
CA LYS A 10 -4.69 16.66 -10.16
C LYS A 10 -4.31 16.34 -8.72
N GLU A 11 -3.18 16.86 -8.27
CA GLU A 11 -2.80 16.86 -6.85
C GLU A 11 -3.83 17.69 -6.08
N HIS A 12 -4.57 17.05 -5.17
CA HIS A 12 -5.46 17.75 -4.24
C HIS A 12 -4.61 18.22 -3.05
N ASP A 13 -4.02 19.41 -3.18
CA ASP A 13 -3.50 20.12 -2.02
C ASP A 13 -4.68 20.61 -1.17
N GLY A 14 -4.69 20.20 0.10
CA GLY A 14 -5.67 20.64 1.08
C GLY A 14 -5.49 22.12 1.40
N LEU A 15 -6.31 22.98 0.79
CA LEU A 15 -6.57 24.33 1.24
C LEU A 15 -8.04 24.66 0.95
N SER A 16 -8.80 24.86 2.03
CA SER A 16 -10.19 25.26 2.01
C SER A 16 -10.39 26.54 1.19
N ARG A 17 -11.22 26.47 0.16
CA ARG A 17 -11.83 27.66 -0.45
C ARG A 17 -13.24 27.32 -0.93
N GLU A 18 -14.22 27.93 -0.29
CA GLU A 18 -15.61 27.98 -0.73
C GLU A 18 -15.68 28.59 -2.13
N GLY A 19 -16.51 28.01 -3.01
CA GLY A 19 -16.89 28.63 -4.28
C GLY A 19 -17.08 27.64 -5.41
N SER A 20 -18.33 27.55 -5.89
CA SER A 20 -18.84 26.84 -7.08
C SER A 20 -18.83 25.30 -7.05
N LYS A 21 -20.01 24.73 -6.75
CA LYS A 21 -20.34 23.33 -7.08
C LYS A 21 -20.24 23.15 -8.60
N PRO A 22 -19.39 22.25 -9.12
CA PRO A 22 -19.44 21.89 -10.52
C PRO A 22 -20.77 21.18 -10.80
N ASP A 23 -21.34 21.51 -11.96
CA ASP A 23 -22.52 20.86 -12.53
C ASP A 23 -22.29 19.34 -12.54
N VAL A 24 -23.08 18.62 -11.73
CA VAL A 24 -22.91 17.19 -11.50
C VAL A 24 -23.44 16.47 -12.73
N THR A 25 -22.54 16.15 -13.66
CA THR A 25 -22.85 15.15 -14.68
C THR A 25 -23.34 13.89 -13.97
N PRO A 26 -24.51 13.34 -14.36
CA PRO A 26 -25.07 12.19 -13.67
C PRO A 26 -24.08 11.04 -13.76
N ILE A 27 -23.66 10.54 -12.59
CA ILE A 27 -22.79 9.37 -12.48
C ILE A 27 -23.47 8.24 -13.25
N PRO A 28 -22.83 7.66 -14.28
CA PRO A 28 -23.44 6.58 -15.05
C PRO A 28 -23.77 5.42 -14.10
N LYS A 29 -24.95 4.82 -14.26
CA LYS A 29 -25.30 3.62 -13.48
C LYS A 29 -24.39 2.46 -13.91
N SER A 30 -23.96 1.65 -12.94
CA SER A 30 -23.20 0.43 -13.23
C SER A 30 -23.99 -0.44 -14.22
N PRO A 31 -23.34 -1.04 -15.24
CA PRO A 31 -24.03 -1.87 -16.22
C PRO A 31 -24.48 -3.24 -15.66
N PHE A 32 -24.15 -3.53 -14.40
CA PHE A 32 -24.41 -4.81 -13.75
C PHE A 32 -25.60 -4.71 -12.81
N VAL A 33 -26.39 -5.79 -12.73
CA VAL A 33 -27.48 -5.91 -11.77
C VAL A 33 -26.91 -6.49 -10.47
N THR A 34 -26.94 -5.72 -9.39
CA THR A 34 -26.37 -6.14 -8.11
C THR A 34 -27.36 -6.94 -7.25
N THR A 35 -26.86 -7.60 -6.19
CA THR A 35 -27.74 -8.29 -5.24
C THR A 35 -28.67 -7.29 -4.56
N THR A 36 -28.13 -6.11 -4.23
CA THR A 36 -28.90 -4.97 -3.69
C THR A 36 -29.99 -4.52 -4.65
N ASP A 37 -29.73 -4.42 -5.96
CA ASP A 37 -30.74 -4.04 -6.95
C ASP A 37 -31.91 -5.04 -6.99
N VAL A 38 -31.61 -6.34 -6.97
CA VAL A 38 -32.62 -7.40 -6.95
C VAL A 38 -33.46 -7.33 -5.67
N ILE A 39 -32.83 -7.19 -4.50
CA ILE A 39 -33.53 -7.07 -3.21
C ILE A 39 -34.44 -5.83 -3.21
N ASN A 40 -33.94 -4.70 -3.68
CA ASN A 40 -34.72 -3.46 -3.75
C ASN A 40 -35.89 -3.58 -4.73
N GLN A 41 -35.70 -4.25 -5.87
CA GLN A 41 -36.77 -4.50 -6.83
C GLN A 41 -37.86 -5.42 -6.24
N LEU A 42 -37.47 -6.49 -5.55
CA LEU A 42 -38.40 -7.40 -4.88
C LEU A 42 -39.19 -6.69 -3.78
N ASN A 43 -38.52 -5.88 -2.96
CA ASN A 43 -39.16 -5.10 -1.91
C ASN A 43 -40.14 -4.07 -2.48
N LYS A 44 -39.80 -3.42 -3.59
CA LYS A 44 -40.70 -2.51 -4.31
C LYS A 44 -41.93 -3.23 -4.87
N GLN A 45 -41.77 -4.46 -5.38
CA GLN A 45 -42.91 -5.26 -5.85
C GLN A 45 -43.81 -5.68 -4.68
N LEU A 46 -43.23 -6.08 -3.55
CA LEU A 46 -43.98 -6.41 -2.34
C LEU A 46 -44.77 -5.20 -1.81
N SER A 47 -44.16 -4.02 -1.75
CA SER A 47 -44.85 -2.81 -1.28
C SER A 47 -46.02 -2.40 -2.18
N ASN A 48 -45.86 -2.56 -3.51
CA ASN A 48 -46.93 -2.29 -4.45
C ASN A 48 -48.10 -3.26 -4.24
N LEU A 49 -47.81 -4.55 -4.04
CA LEU A 49 -48.83 -5.57 -3.77
C LEU A 49 -49.56 -5.32 -2.44
N SER A 50 -48.86 -4.91 -1.38
CA SER A 50 -49.55 -4.58 -0.12
C SER A 50 -50.45 -3.34 -0.25
N SER A 51 -50.01 -2.32 -0.99
CA SER A 51 -50.81 -1.09 -1.20
C SER A 51 -52.09 -1.31 -2.02
N GLU A 52 -52.12 -2.34 -2.88
CA GLU A 52 -53.26 -2.65 -3.74
C GLU A 52 -54.44 -3.31 -2.97
N TYR A 53 -54.20 -3.80 -1.75
CA TYR A 53 -55.23 -4.40 -0.89
C TYR A 53 -55.84 -3.46 0.15
N ASP A 54 -55.22 -2.30 0.41
CA ASP A 54 -55.69 -1.36 1.45
C ASP A 54 -56.69 -0.29 0.95
N ASP A 55 -57.00 -0.23 -0.36
CA ASP A 55 -57.90 0.78 -0.94
C ASP A 55 -59.39 0.37 -0.96
N ASN A 56 -59.80 -0.65 -0.19
CA ASN A 56 -61.18 -1.13 -0.17
C ASN A 56 -61.81 -1.20 1.23
N GLY A 57 -61.39 -0.30 2.14
CA GLY A 57 -61.69 -0.41 3.57
C GLY A 57 -61.94 0.89 4.32
N ASN A 58 -62.96 1.64 3.91
CA ASN A 58 -63.85 2.38 4.80
C ASN A 58 -63.27 3.61 5.57
N ASN A 59 -63.65 4.78 5.05
CA ASN A 59 -63.67 6.05 5.76
C ASN A 59 -64.66 5.96 6.94
N ASN A 60 -64.19 5.61 8.14
CA ASN A 60 -64.90 5.95 9.36
C ASN A 60 -63.94 6.07 10.54
N GLY A 61 -63.90 7.28 11.11
CA GLY A 61 -62.97 7.64 12.15
C GLY A 61 -63.17 6.85 13.43
N ASN A 62 -62.06 6.59 14.12
CA ASN A 62 -62.01 6.81 15.55
C ASN A 62 -60.54 6.98 15.97
N GLY A 63 -60.27 8.07 16.68
CA GLY A 63 -58.99 8.29 17.35
C GLY A 63 -58.80 7.22 18.41
N GLY A 64 -57.75 6.43 18.27
CA GLY A 64 -57.41 5.36 19.19
C GLY A 64 -55.91 5.10 19.15
N ASP A 65 -55.23 5.60 20.17
CA ASP A 65 -53.86 5.33 20.56
C ASP A 65 -53.43 3.89 20.24
N SER A 66 -52.47 3.72 19.33
CA SER A 66 -51.81 2.43 19.08
C SER A 66 -50.34 2.65 18.75
N SER A 67 -49.60 3.14 19.74
CA SER A 67 -48.18 2.92 19.80
C SER A 67 -47.92 1.46 20.19
N THR A 68 -47.07 0.79 19.41
CA THR A 68 -46.28 -0.41 19.76
C THR A 68 -46.82 -1.81 19.41
N LEU A 69 -47.06 -2.07 18.11
CA LEU A 69 -46.75 -3.38 17.51
C LEU A 69 -46.43 -3.18 16.04
N PHE A 70 -45.13 -3.04 15.75
CA PHE A 70 -44.59 -2.94 14.40
C PHE A 70 -45.04 -4.16 13.56
N GLN A 71 -46.11 -4.03 12.78
CA GLN A 71 -46.26 -4.79 11.55
C GLN A 71 -45.13 -4.31 10.62
N LYS A 72 -43.96 -4.93 10.78
CA LYS A 72 -42.85 -4.77 9.84
C LYS A 72 -43.37 -5.32 8.53
N GLU A 73 -43.65 -4.43 7.56
CA GLU A 73 -44.00 -4.85 6.21
C GLU A 73 -43.02 -5.95 5.76
N PRO A 74 -43.51 -7.03 5.13
CA PRO A 74 -42.65 -8.10 4.67
C PRO A 74 -41.62 -7.51 3.70
N ARG A 75 -40.34 -7.62 4.05
CA ARG A 75 -39.23 -7.17 3.21
C ARG A 75 -38.12 -8.21 3.21
N PHE A 76 -37.49 -8.37 2.07
CA PHE A 76 -36.26 -9.14 1.91
C PHE A 76 -35.07 -8.33 2.42
N GLU A 77 -34.22 -8.99 3.18
CA GLU A 77 -32.94 -8.48 3.66
C GLU A 77 -31.85 -9.52 3.37
N LEU A 78 -30.66 -9.05 2.99
CA LEU A 78 -29.52 -9.94 2.81
C LEU A 78 -29.05 -10.46 4.18
N GLN A 79 -28.78 -11.76 4.28
CA GLN A 79 -28.32 -12.40 5.50
C GLN A 79 -26.96 -13.05 5.32
N LYS A 80 -26.09 -12.90 6.32
CA LYS A 80 -24.81 -13.59 6.43
C LYS A 80 -24.97 -14.85 7.27
N ARG A 81 -24.57 -15.99 6.71
CA ARG A 81 -24.52 -17.25 7.44
C ARG A 81 -23.23 -17.36 8.25
N LEU A 82 -23.38 -17.71 9.52
CA LEU A 82 -22.28 -17.97 10.44
C LEU A 82 -21.86 -19.46 10.39
N PRO A 83 -20.64 -19.80 10.84
CA PRO A 83 -20.15 -21.19 10.84
C PRO A 83 -20.98 -22.15 11.69
N ASP A 84 -21.72 -21.63 12.67
CA ASP A 84 -22.66 -22.38 13.52
C ASP A 84 -24.01 -22.65 12.84
N GLY A 85 -24.20 -22.20 11.59
CA GLY A 85 -25.42 -22.35 10.81
C GLY A 85 -26.48 -21.27 11.06
N SER A 86 -26.26 -20.36 12.02
CA SER A 86 -27.15 -19.23 12.27
C SER A 86 -27.00 -18.15 11.20
N ALA A 87 -27.98 -17.25 11.11
CA ALA A 87 -28.00 -16.16 10.13
C ALA A 87 -28.16 -14.82 10.84
N ILE A 88 -27.30 -13.86 10.50
CA ILE A 88 -27.39 -12.47 10.94
C ILE A 88 -27.65 -11.55 9.75
N PRO A 89 -28.30 -10.39 9.93
CA PRO A 89 -28.39 -9.39 8.87
C PRO A 89 -27.01 -9.03 8.33
N ALA A 90 -26.88 -8.94 7.00
CA ALA A 90 -25.63 -8.58 6.35
C ALA A 90 -25.24 -7.14 6.70
N THR A 91 -23.95 -6.92 6.98
CA THR A 91 -23.41 -5.57 7.12
C THR A 91 -23.31 -4.87 5.76
N GLN A 92 -23.02 -3.56 5.76
CA GLN A 92 -22.77 -2.83 4.52
C GLN A 92 -21.58 -3.41 3.73
N ASP A 93 -20.54 -3.87 4.42
CA ASP A 93 -19.38 -4.50 3.78
C ASP A 93 -19.72 -5.88 3.21
N ASP A 94 -20.53 -6.68 3.93
CA ASP A 94 -21.01 -7.97 3.42
C ASP A 94 -21.89 -7.77 2.17
N THR A 95 -22.72 -6.73 2.17
CA THR A 95 -23.58 -6.36 1.04
C THR A 95 -22.74 -5.90 -0.15
N ALA A 96 -21.76 -5.02 0.06
CA ALA A 96 -20.84 -4.58 -0.99
C ALA A 96 -20.02 -5.74 -1.58
N ALA A 97 -19.59 -6.69 -0.74
CA ALA A 97 -18.89 -7.89 -1.20
C ALA A 97 -19.80 -8.81 -2.03
N ALA A 98 -21.06 -8.98 -1.63
CA ALA A 98 -22.05 -9.73 -2.39
C ALA A 98 -22.32 -9.06 -3.75
N ASP A 99 -22.53 -7.74 -3.77
CA ASP A 99 -22.75 -6.98 -4.99
C ASP A 99 -21.56 -7.10 -5.95
N PHE A 100 -20.34 -6.89 -5.44
CA PHE A 100 -19.12 -7.03 -6.24
C PHE A 100 -18.97 -8.45 -6.80
N LYS A 101 -19.26 -9.48 -5.99
CA LYS A 101 -19.24 -10.87 -6.43
C LYS A 101 -20.23 -11.10 -7.58
N THR A 102 -21.46 -10.58 -7.47
CA THR A 102 -22.46 -10.69 -8.55
C THR A 102 -21.98 -10.01 -9.84
N LYS A 103 -21.39 -8.80 -9.74
CA LYS A 103 -20.79 -8.12 -10.90
C LYS A 103 -19.72 -8.97 -11.57
N LEU A 104 -18.83 -9.57 -10.77
CA LEU A 104 -17.75 -10.42 -11.27
C LEU A 104 -18.30 -11.68 -11.95
N GLU A 105 -19.28 -12.35 -11.36
CA GLU A 105 -19.93 -13.51 -11.95
C GLU A 105 -20.66 -13.18 -13.26
N GLN A 106 -21.38 -12.06 -13.31
CA GLN A 106 -22.04 -11.59 -14.54
C GLN A 106 -21.01 -11.27 -15.63
N SER A 107 -19.93 -10.58 -15.28
CA SER A 107 -18.85 -10.27 -16.22
C SER A 107 -18.17 -11.54 -16.76
N ALA A 108 -17.89 -12.52 -15.90
CA ALA A 108 -17.31 -13.80 -16.29
C ALA A 108 -18.22 -14.61 -17.20
N LYS A 109 -19.52 -14.66 -16.87
CA LYS A 109 -20.51 -15.31 -17.71
C LYS A 109 -20.58 -14.64 -19.09
N TYR A 110 -20.64 -13.31 -19.14
CA TYR A 110 -20.66 -12.58 -20.40
C TYR A 110 -19.40 -12.83 -21.24
N VAL A 111 -18.21 -12.68 -20.65
CA VAL A 111 -16.93 -12.91 -21.34
C VAL A 111 -16.81 -14.36 -21.83
N SER A 112 -17.34 -15.35 -21.10
CA SER A 112 -17.33 -16.75 -21.53
C SER A 112 -18.22 -17.04 -22.74
N GLN A 113 -19.22 -16.20 -23.01
CA GLN A 113 -20.08 -16.30 -24.18
C GLN A 113 -19.47 -15.65 -25.43
N LEU A 114 -18.40 -14.85 -25.27
CA LEU A 114 -17.70 -14.22 -26.38
C LEU A 114 -16.71 -15.22 -27.01
N GLU A 115 -16.97 -15.59 -28.25
CA GLU A 115 -16.17 -16.58 -28.99
C GLU A 115 -14.80 -15.98 -29.41
N SER A 116 -14.79 -14.74 -29.90
CA SER A 116 -13.58 -14.10 -30.43
C SER A 116 -12.74 -13.45 -29.33
N SER A 117 -11.40 -13.64 -29.42
CA SER A 117 -10.45 -12.90 -28.56
C SER A 117 -10.59 -11.40 -28.74
N LYS A 118 -10.80 -10.95 -29.98
CA LYS A 118 -10.97 -9.52 -30.28
C LYS A 118 -12.15 -8.91 -29.54
N ASP A 119 -13.26 -9.64 -29.42
CA ASP A 119 -14.46 -9.16 -28.72
C ASP A 119 -14.25 -9.08 -27.21
N ARG A 120 -13.50 -10.04 -26.63
CA ARG A 120 -13.11 -9.98 -25.22
C ARG A 120 -12.20 -8.79 -24.93
N ARG A 121 -11.22 -8.51 -25.79
CA ARG A 121 -10.36 -7.32 -25.67
C ARG A 121 -11.17 -6.03 -25.78
N TYR A 122 -12.05 -5.96 -26.78
CA TYR A 122 -12.93 -4.81 -26.97
C TYR A 122 -13.81 -4.56 -25.74
N TRP A 123 -14.41 -5.62 -25.17
CA TRP A 123 -15.18 -5.51 -23.95
C TRP A 123 -14.34 -5.01 -22.76
N ALA A 124 -13.13 -5.53 -22.56
CA ALA A 124 -12.24 -5.07 -21.48
C ALA A 124 -11.89 -3.59 -21.63
N GLU A 125 -11.67 -3.12 -22.86
CA GLU A 125 -11.42 -1.71 -23.16
C GLU A 125 -12.65 -0.83 -22.88
N GLN A 126 -13.85 -1.29 -23.25
CA GLN A 126 -15.10 -0.59 -22.90
C GLN A 126 -15.31 -0.48 -21.39
N GLN A 127 -15.00 -1.53 -20.63
CA GLN A 127 -15.04 -1.46 -19.17
C GLN A 127 -13.98 -0.51 -18.62
N ARG A 128 -12.75 -0.51 -19.17
CA ARG A 128 -11.72 0.46 -18.79
C ARG A 128 -12.19 1.89 -19.01
N GLN A 129 -12.78 2.20 -20.15
CA GLN A 129 -13.34 3.52 -20.46
C GLN A 129 -14.45 3.90 -19.48
N THR A 130 -15.36 2.98 -19.17
CA THR A 130 -16.40 3.19 -18.17
C THR A 130 -15.80 3.50 -16.79
N GLY A 131 -14.79 2.73 -16.37
CA GLY A 131 -14.04 2.99 -15.14
C GLY A 131 -13.37 4.36 -15.13
N ASN A 132 -12.84 4.82 -16.27
CA ASN A 132 -12.26 6.17 -16.38
C ASN A 132 -13.30 7.26 -16.12
N VAL A 133 -14.55 7.07 -16.55
CA VAL A 133 -15.64 8.03 -16.28
C VAL A 133 -15.93 8.11 -14.77
N PHE A 134 -16.04 6.97 -14.08
CA PHE A 134 -16.18 6.95 -12.62
C PHE A 134 -14.97 7.56 -11.90
N PHE A 135 -13.76 7.30 -12.41
CA PHE A 135 -12.55 7.88 -11.84
C PHE A 135 -12.54 9.41 -11.96
N GLN A 136 -12.96 9.94 -13.12
CA GLN A 136 -13.04 11.37 -13.37
C GLN A 136 -14.15 12.06 -12.54
N SER A 137 -15.23 11.35 -12.23
CA SER A 137 -16.28 11.86 -11.31
C SER A 137 -15.87 11.82 -9.83
N GLY A 138 -14.69 11.25 -9.50
CA GLY A 138 -14.19 11.11 -8.14
C GLY A 138 -14.71 9.89 -7.39
N ASP A 139 -15.55 9.05 -8.02
CA ASP A 139 -15.99 7.78 -7.44
C ASP A 139 -14.94 6.68 -7.68
N TYR A 140 -13.88 6.73 -6.87
CA TYR A 140 -12.78 5.76 -6.96
C TYR A 140 -13.20 4.33 -6.59
N LYS A 141 -14.24 4.16 -5.76
CA LYS A 141 -14.74 2.83 -5.38
C LYS A 141 -15.51 2.20 -6.55
N GLY A 142 -16.40 2.97 -7.18
CA GLY A 142 -17.08 2.55 -8.41
C GLY A 142 -16.11 2.27 -9.55
N ALA A 143 -15.10 3.12 -9.74
CA ALA A 143 -14.06 2.91 -10.74
C ALA A 143 -13.27 1.60 -10.48
N LEU A 144 -12.85 1.38 -9.24
CA LEU A 144 -12.14 0.16 -8.82
C LEU A 144 -12.96 -1.10 -9.13
N ASP A 145 -14.25 -1.11 -8.78
CA ASP A 145 -15.17 -2.21 -9.06
C ASP A 145 -15.21 -2.53 -10.56
N ILE A 146 -15.36 -1.52 -11.41
CA ILE A 146 -15.44 -1.69 -12.87
C ILE A 146 -14.11 -2.21 -13.43
N TYR A 147 -12.97 -1.61 -13.06
CA TYR A 147 -11.66 -2.05 -13.54
C TYR A 147 -11.35 -3.51 -13.14
N LEU A 148 -11.79 -3.95 -11.97
CA LEU A 148 -11.60 -5.34 -11.54
C LEU A 148 -12.38 -6.33 -12.41
N THR A 149 -13.53 -5.93 -12.99
CA THR A 149 -14.25 -6.80 -13.93
C THR A 149 -13.45 -7.06 -15.22
N CYS A 150 -12.57 -6.13 -15.63
CA CYS A 150 -11.71 -6.34 -16.79
C CYS A 150 -10.73 -7.51 -16.60
N LEU A 151 -10.31 -7.79 -15.35
CA LEU A 151 -9.34 -8.85 -15.04
C LEU A 151 -9.88 -10.27 -15.28
N VAL A 152 -11.18 -10.40 -15.56
CA VAL A 152 -11.80 -11.68 -15.92
C VAL A 152 -11.37 -12.15 -17.31
N VAL A 153 -10.95 -11.23 -18.19
CA VAL A 153 -10.40 -11.57 -19.49
C VAL A 153 -9.00 -12.16 -19.30
N LYS A 154 -8.89 -13.48 -19.49
CA LYS A 154 -7.62 -14.21 -19.44
C LYS A 154 -7.05 -14.31 -20.84
N GLU A 155 -6.13 -13.41 -21.18
CA GLU A 155 -5.42 -13.43 -22.44
C GLU A 155 -3.95 -13.03 -22.22
N ASN A 156 -3.02 -13.84 -22.72
CA ASN A 156 -1.59 -13.65 -22.49
C ASN A 156 -0.84 -13.17 -23.75
N SER A 157 -1.55 -12.60 -24.71
CA SER A 157 -0.89 -12.01 -25.89
C SER A 157 -0.21 -10.70 -25.52
N LEU A 158 0.97 -10.44 -26.07
CA LEU A 158 1.73 -9.21 -25.83
C LEU A 158 0.89 -7.95 -26.05
N ASP A 159 0.16 -7.87 -27.17
CA ASP A 159 -0.67 -6.70 -27.50
C ASP A 159 -1.73 -6.43 -26.43
N PHE A 160 -2.39 -7.48 -25.92
CA PHE A 160 -3.38 -7.33 -24.85
C PHE A 160 -2.73 -6.86 -23.54
N VAL A 161 -1.58 -7.42 -23.18
CA VAL A 161 -0.86 -7.00 -21.97
C VAL A 161 -0.49 -5.53 -22.07
N ARG A 162 0.12 -5.12 -23.19
CA ARG A 162 0.57 -3.76 -23.45
C ARG A 162 -0.59 -2.76 -23.49
N ASP A 163 -1.58 -3.01 -24.35
CA ASP A 163 -2.57 -2.00 -24.72
C ASP A 163 -3.79 -1.98 -23.80
N THR A 164 -4.03 -3.05 -23.05
CA THR A 164 -5.24 -3.19 -22.24
C THR A 164 -4.91 -3.48 -20.78
N PHE A 165 -4.17 -4.56 -20.51
CA PHE A 165 -3.95 -5.05 -19.15
C PHE A 165 -3.11 -4.08 -18.28
N LEU A 166 -1.98 -3.60 -18.79
CA LEU A 166 -1.13 -2.64 -18.08
C LEU A 166 -1.86 -1.31 -17.77
N PRO A 167 -2.59 -0.69 -18.72
CA PRO A 167 -3.45 0.45 -18.41
C PRO A 167 -4.47 0.18 -17.30
N ILE A 168 -5.11 -1.00 -17.31
CA ILE A 168 -6.08 -1.38 -16.26
C ILE A 168 -5.38 -1.49 -14.90
N LEU A 169 -4.26 -2.19 -14.79
CA LEU A 169 -3.52 -2.34 -13.53
C LEU A 169 -3.01 -0.99 -13.02
N ASN A 170 -2.52 -0.14 -13.90
CA ASN A 170 -2.10 1.21 -13.56
C ASN A 170 -3.27 2.06 -13.01
N ASN A 171 -4.48 1.90 -13.56
CA ASN A 171 -5.68 2.57 -13.07
C ASN A 171 -6.17 1.99 -11.73
N LEU A 172 -6.09 0.67 -11.54
CA LEU A 172 -6.37 0.00 -10.27
C LEU A 172 -5.42 0.47 -9.16
N ALA A 173 -4.12 0.56 -9.47
CA ALA A 173 -3.11 1.12 -8.58
C ALA A 173 -3.43 2.57 -8.21
N GLN A 174 -3.86 3.39 -9.18
CA GLN A 174 -4.28 4.77 -8.90
C GLN A 174 -5.52 4.84 -8.00
N CYS A 175 -6.55 4.03 -8.27
CA CYS A 175 -7.78 4.00 -7.45
C CYS A 175 -7.47 3.61 -6.01
N THR A 176 -6.73 2.52 -5.82
CA THR A 176 -6.35 2.06 -4.47
C THR A 176 -5.48 3.08 -3.74
N LEU A 177 -4.63 3.81 -4.44
CA LEU A 177 -3.83 4.87 -3.85
C LEU A 177 -4.70 6.04 -3.35
N GLN A 178 -5.70 6.45 -4.14
CA GLN A 178 -6.66 7.50 -3.74
C GLN A 178 -7.54 7.06 -2.56
N LEU A 179 -7.87 5.77 -2.47
CA LEU A 179 -8.63 5.18 -1.36
C LEU A 179 -7.77 4.91 -0.10
N GLY A 180 -6.46 5.23 -0.11
CA GLY A 180 -5.57 4.96 1.01
C GLY A 180 -5.21 3.48 1.21
N MET A 181 -5.52 2.62 0.24
CA MET A 181 -5.33 1.17 0.30
C MET A 181 -3.93 0.76 -0.17
N HIS A 182 -2.89 1.29 0.49
CA HIS A 182 -1.49 1.22 0.03
C HIS A 182 -0.98 -0.21 -0.23
N LYS A 183 -1.33 -1.17 0.63
CA LYS A 183 -0.96 -2.58 0.42
C LYS A 183 -1.51 -3.15 -0.88
N LYS A 184 -2.75 -2.78 -1.26
CA LYS A 184 -3.33 -3.22 -2.53
C LYS A 184 -2.73 -2.48 -3.72
N THR A 185 -2.34 -1.22 -3.55
CA THR A 185 -1.59 -0.48 -4.57
C THR A 185 -0.27 -1.19 -4.92
N ILE A 186 0.48 -1.63 -3.90
CA ILE A 186 1.71 -2.41 -4.10
C ILE A 186 1.43 -3.65 -4.93
N VAL A 187 0.44 -4.46 -4.53
CA VAL A 187 0.05 -5.70 -5.25
C VAL A 187 -0.30 -5.43 -6.72
N PHE A 188 -1.07 -4.38 -7.03
CA PHE A 188 -1.42 -4.06 -8.42
C PHE A 188 -0.23 -3.56 -9.23
N CYS A 189 0.69 -2.81 -8.62
CA CYS A 189 1.92 -2.38 -9.27
C CYS A 189 2.86 -3.55 -9.55
N GLU A 190 3.09 -4.43 -8.56
CA GLU A 190 3.92 -5.64 -8.71
C GLU A 190 3.35 -6.56 -9.79
N MET A 191 2.02 -6.79 -9.78
CA MET A 191 1.36 -7.57 -10.83
C MET A 191 1.59 -6.99 -12.23
N ALA A 192 1.65 -5.66 -12.36
CA ALA A 192 1.91 -5.03 -13.64
C ALA A 192 3.36 -5.23 -14.09
N LEU A 193 4.31 -5.13 -13.16
CA LEU A 193 5.73 -5.37 -13.43
C LEU A 193 6.01 -6.83 -13.78
N ASP A 194 5.38 -7.78 -13.07
CA ASP A 194 5.48 -9.21 -13.35
C ASP A 194 5.01 -9.55 -14.76
N GLU A 195 3.92 -8.94 -15.24
CA GLU A 195 3.44 -9.14 -16.61
C GLU A 195 4.38 -8.53 -17.66
N VAL A 196 5.01 -7.38 -17.36
CA VAL A 196 6.03 -6.79 -18.24
C VAL A 196 7.25 -7.71 -18.34
N GLU A 197 7.74 -8.21 -17.21
CA GLU A 197 8.89 -9.13 -17.17
C GLU A 197 8.61 -10.42 -17.96
N LYS A 198 7.40 -10.98 -17.82
CA LYS A 198 6.98 -12.15 -18.61
C LYS A 198 6.99 -11.86 -20.12
N VAL A 199 6.56 -10.67 -20.53
CA VAL A 199 6.56 -10.26 -21.94
C VAL A 199 7.99 -10.07 -22.46
N GLU A 200 8.85 -9.41 -21.67
CA GLU A 200 10.29 -9.23 -21.97
C GLU A 200 11.06 -10.54 -22.08
N ALA A 201 10.66 -11.58 -21.33
CA ALA A 201 11.26 -12.90 -21.43
C ALA A 201 10.93 -13.62 -22.75
N VAL A 202 9.80 -13.30 -23.39
CA VAL A 202 9.34 -13.94 -24.63
C VAL A 202 9.88 -13.22 -25.86
N GLU A 203 9.93 -11.88 -25.84
CA GLU A 203 10.42 -11.06 -26.95
C GLU A 203 11.65 -10.26 -26.59
N ARG A 204 12.67 -10.30 -27.46
CA ARG A 204 13.89 -9.51 -27.27
C ARG A 204 13.58 -8.05 -27.61
N ASN A 205 13.39 -7.23 -26.59
CA ASN A 205 13.11 -5.78 -26.64
C ASN A 205 11.64 -5.43 -26.96
N PRO A 206 10.68 -5.73 -26.06
CA PRO A 206 9.28 -5.45 -26.32
C PRO A 206 9.03 -3.94 -26.28
N PRO A 207 8.17 -3.40 -27.16
CA PRO A 207 7.82 -1.99 -27.18
C PRO A 207 6.83 -1.68 -26.05
N VAL A 208 7.29 -1.73 -24.80
CA VAL A 208 6.51 -1.32 -23.63
C VAL A 208 6.68 0.19 -23.46
N ASP A 209 5.56 0.90 -23.25
CA ASP A 209 5.60 2.35 -23.06
C ASP A 209 6.34 2.71 -21.76
N CYS A 210 7.54 3.29 -21.89
CA CYS A 210 8.35 3.79 -20.80
C CYS A 210 7.58 4.75 -19.87
N ILE A 211 6.60 5.50 -20.40
CA ILE A 211 5.78 6.43 -19.61
C ILE A 211 4.83 5.65 -18.70
N ALA A 212 4.22 4.56 -19.20
CA ALA A 212 3.37 3.69 -18.41
C ALA A 212 4.15 3.03 -17.27
N LEU A 213 5.36 2.51 -17.55
CA LEU A 213 6.25 1.94 -16.54
C LEU A 213 6.67 2.98 -15.49
N CYS A 214 7.07 4.17 -15.92
CA CYS A 214 7.38 5.28 -15.01
C CYS A 214 6.22 5.56 -14.05
N LYS A 215 4.99 5.62 -14.57
CA LYS A 215 3.77 5.84 -13.77
C LYS A 215 3.51 4.72 -12.77
N ILE A 216 3.79 3.46 -13.11
CA ILE A 216 3.64 2.31 -12.22
C ILE A 216 4.68 2.39 -11.09
N TYR A 217 5.96 2.55 -11.43
CA TYR A 217 7.04 2.68 -10.46
C TYR A 217 6.84 3.87 -9.51
N PHE A 218 6.36 5.01 -10.01
CA PHE A 218 6.05 6.17 -9.18
C PHE A 218 4.95 5.87 -8.14
N LYS A 219 3.89 5.16 -8.54
CA LYS A 219 2.81 4.76 -7.61
C LYS A 219 3.29 3.74 -6.60
N LEU A 220 4.10 2.77 -7.04
CA LEU A 220 4.71 1.77 -6.17
C LEU A 220 5.58 2.45 -5.11
N ALA A 221 6.48 3.34 -5.52
CA ALA A 221 7.32 4.12 -4.61
C ALA A 221 6.51 4.89 -3.56
N LYS A 222 5.47 5.59 -4.01
CA LYS A 222 4.59 6.35 -3.11
C LYS A 222 3.87 5.43 -2.12
N ALA A 223 3.37 4.28 -2.57
CA ALA A 223 2.71 3.32 -1.69
C ALA A 223 3.70 2.71 -0.68
N LEU A 224 4.90 2.32 -1.11
CA LEU A 224 5.97 1.79 -0.26
C LEU A 224 6.43 2.79 0.80
N ARG A 225 6.58 4.06 0.43
CA ARG A 225 6.89 5.14 1.38
C ARG A 225 5.80 5.26 2.44
N LEU A 226 4.53 5.20 2.05
CA LEU A 226 3.39 5.30 2.96
C LEU A 226 3.24 4.07 3.87
N THR A 227 3.73 2.90 3.46
CA THR A 227 3.79 1.70 4.31
C THR A 227 5.03 1.61 5.19
N GLY A 228 6.04 2.48 4.96
CA GLY A 228 7.29 2.51 5.73
C GLY A 228 8.45 1.72 5.12
N ASN A 229 8.30 1.19 3.90
CA ASN A 229 9.33 0.48 3.16
C ASN A 229 10.19 1.49 2.37
N TYR A 230 11.04 2.25 3.08
CA TYR A 230 11.73 3.38 2.47
C TYR A 230 12.81 3.00 1.44
N GLU A 231 13.51 1.88 1.66
CA GLU A 231 14.57 1.42 0.74
C GLU A 231 14.00 0.97 -0.61
N GLU A 232 12.94 0.16 -0.58
CA GLU A 232 12.23 -0.27 -1.79
C GLU A 232 11.57 0.91 -2.51
N ALA A 233 11.05 1.89 -1.75
CA ALA A 233 10.51 3.11 -2.32
C ALA A 233 11.57 3.90 -3.08
N ARG A 234 12.81 3.99 -2.56
CA ARG A 234 13.92 4.67 -3.24
C ARG A 234 14.27 3.99 -4.56
N ARG A 235 14.46 2.67 -4.54
CA ARG A 235 14.73 1.87 -5.75
C ARG A 235 13.64 2.06 -6.80
N SER A 236 12.38 2.05 -6.38
CA SER A 236 11.24 2.26 -7.26
C SER A 236 11.24 3.67 -7.89
N LEU A 237 11.63 4.72 -7.15
CA LEU A 237 11.81 6.06 -7.72
C LEU A 237 12.99 6.12 -8.70
N ASP A 238 14.08 5.42 -8.41
CA ASP A 238 15.24 5.36 -9.30
C ASP A 238 14.86 4.71 -10.63
N SER A 239 14.11 3.59 -10.59
CA SER A 239 13.55 2.95 -11.79
C SER A 239 12.59 3.88 -12.55
N SER A 240 11.72 4.60 -11.84
CA SER A 240 10.80 5.57 -12.44
C SER A 240 11.56 6.68 -13.20
N LEU A 241 12.64 7.20 -12.61
CA LEU A 241 13.50 8.20 -13.24
C LEU A 241 14.26 7.62 -14.44
N GLY A 242 14.75 6.37 -14.33
CA GLY A 242 15.41 5.64 -15.41
C GLY A 242 14.55 5.57 -16.67
N CYS A 243 13.29 5.11 -16.55
CA CYS A 243 12.34 5.06 -17.67
C CYS A 243 12.11 6.44 -18.32
N MET A 244 12.11 7.52 -17.54
CA MET A 244 11.94 8.87 -18.08
C MET A 244 13.16 9.36 -18.85
N ILE A 245 14.37 8.99 -18.43
CA ILE A 245 15.61 9.34 -19.12
C ILE A 245 15.70 8.60 -20.45
N GLU A 246 15.33 7.32 -20.47
CA GLU A 246 15.26 6.52 -21.70
C GLU A 246 14.30 7.14 -22.72
N LYS A 247 13.11 7.58 -22.28
CA LYS A 247 12.17 8.26 -23.17
C LYS A 247 12.71 9.59 -23.71
N GLY A 248 13.44 10.34 -22.89
CA GLY A 248 14.11 11.56 -23.32
C GLY A 248 15.17 11.31 -24.40
N LYS A 249 15.90 10.18 -24.31
CA LYS A 249 16.88 9.77 -25.33
C LYS A 249 16.20 9.36 -26.63
N GLU A 250 15.12 8.58 -26.59
CA GLU A 250 14.34 8.21 -27.79
C GLU A 250 13.90 9.46 -28.58
N LEU A 251 13.34 10.44 -27.87
CA LEU A 251 12.86 11.69 -28.48
C LEU A 251 13.98 12.54 -29.08
N SER A 252 15.18 12.50 -28.48
CA SER A 252 16.35 13.23 -29.00
C SER A 252 16.99 12.58 -30.23
N ILE A 253 16.80 11.27 -30.42
CA ILE A 253 17.34 10.52 -31.57
C ILE A 253 16.36 10.55 -32.76
N SER A 254 15.05 10.72 -32.51
CA SER A 254 14.03 10.77 -33.57
C SER A 254 13.88 12.11 -34.28
N SER A 255 14.62 13.17 -33.90
CA SER A 255 14.71 14.40 -34.68
C SER A 255 15.61 14.14 -35.91
N PRO A 256 15.11 14.19 -37.15
CA PRO A 256 15.95 13.95 -38.31
C PRO A 256 16.95 15.10 -38.45
N THR A 257 18.23 14.76 -38.44
CA THR A 257 19.27 15.55 -39.09
C THR A 257 18.97 15.62 -40.58
N THR A 258 18.36 16.71 -41.04
CA THR A 258 18.50 17.14 -42.43
C THR A 258 19.85 17.82 -42.58
N SER A 259 20.77 17.14 -43.25
CA SER A 259 22.05 17.64 -43.71
C SER A 259 21.90 18.76 -44.75
N ASN A 260 22.72 19.81 -44.57
CA ASN A 260 23.40 20.65 -45.59
C ASN A 260 22.64 21.16 -46.83
N ASP A 261 22.59 22.49 -47.04
CA ASP A 261 23.50 23.20 -47.97
C ASP A 261 23.29 24.74 -47.97
N ASN A 262 24.33 25.44 -48.44
CA ASN A 262 24.68 26.86 -48.32
C ASN A 262 23.79 27.93 -49.02
N ASN A 263 24.04 29.18 -48.58
CA ASN A 263 23.87 30.54 -49.19
C ASN A 263 22.85 31.38 -48.39
N GLY A 264 23.10 32.57 -47.88
CA GLY A 264 23.88 33.71 -48.39
C GLY A 264 22.91 34.90 -48.51
N ASP A 265 23.30 36.07 -47.99
CA ASP A 265 22.67 37.42 -48.11
C ASP A 265 21.44 37.80 -47.27
N ASP A 266 21.68 38.79 -46.39
CA ASP A 266 20.98 40.08 -46.23
C ASP A 266 19.45 40.15 -46.32
N ASN A 267 18.78 40.43 -45.19
CA ASN A 267 18.21 41.75 -44.85
C ASN A 267 17.25 41.69 -43.65
N ASP A 268 17.30 42.80 -42.91
CA ASP A 268 16.37 43.46 -41.99
C ASP A 268 14.95 42.92 -41.77
N ASP A 269 14.51 43.11 -40.51
CA ASP A 269 13.18 43.44 -40.02
C ASP A 269 11.96 42.77 -40.67
N ASP A 270 11.30 41.87 -39.93
CA ASP A 270 9.85 41.92 -39.77
C ASP A 270 9.39 41.02 -38.61
N ASP A 271 8.40 41.54 -37.88
CA ASP A 271 7.64 40.88 -36.82
C ASP A 271 7.05 39.54 -37.31
N ASP A 272 7.28 38.45 -36.56
CA ASP A 272 6.41 37.27 -36.68
C ASP A 272 6.20 36.60 -35.31
N ASP A 273 4.99 36.80 -34.80
CA ASP A 273 4.37 36.06 -33.72
C ASP A 273 4.18 34.58 -34.15
N GLY A 274 5.27 33.83 -34.11
CA GLY A 274 5.29 32.40 -34.41
C GLY A 274 5.02 31.57 -33.17
N ASP A 275 3.73 31.35 -32.86
CA ASP A 275 3.20 30.28 -32.02
C ASP A 275 3.65 28.90 -32.56
N HIS A 276 4.90 28.53 -32.33
CA HIS A 276 5.41 27.19 -32.57
C HIS A 276 5.04 26.31 -31.38
N ASN A 277 3.82 25.79 -31.51
CA ASN A 277 3.22 24.66 -30.84
C ASN A 277 4.13 23.41 -30.93
N ASP A 278 5.22 23.40 -30.16
CA ASP A 278 5.99 22.21 -29.88
C ASP A 278 5.20 21.35 -28.90
N ASN A 279 4.52 20.36 -29.46
CA ASN A 279 3.88 19.23 -28.79
C ASN A 279 4.95 18.29 -28.15
N LYS A 280 5.96 18.88 -27.51
CA LYS A 280 6.96 18.23 -26.68
C LYS A 280 6.24 17.83 -25.41
N ILE A 281 5.74 16.59 -25.37
CA ILE A 281 5.19 15.94 -24.17
C ILE A 281 6.05 16.39 -22.99
N SER A 282 5.51 17.27 -22.16
CA SER A 282 6.30 17.91 -21.12
C SER A 282 6.67 16.81 -20.14
N ILE A 283 7.90 16.29 -20.26
CA ILE A 283 8.53 15.33 -19.34
C ILE A 283 8.81 16.01 -18.00
N LEU A 284 8.92 17.34 -18.02
CA LEU A 284 9.27 18.21 -16.91
C LEU A 284 8.34 18.11 -15.67
N PRO A 285 6.99 18.04 -15.79
CA PRO A 285 6.08 17.89 -14.67
C PRO A 285 6.26 16.54 -13.96
N TYR A 286 6.52 15.45 -14.70
CA TYR A 286 6.76 14.14 -14.12
C TYR A 286 8.10 14.10 -13.37
N GLN A 287 9.16 14.67 -13.95
CA GLN A 287 10.44 14.79 -13.25
C GLN A 287 10.30 15.61 -11.96
N LYS A 288 9.56 16.73 -11.99
CA LYS A 288 9.27 17.53 -10.79
C LYS A 288 8.49 16.73 -9.75
N ALA A 289 7.51 15.93 -10.15
CA ALA A 289 6.74 15.07 -9.24
C ALA A 289 7.62 14.00 -8.58
N ILE A 290 8.49 13.34 -9.36
CA ILE A 290 9.45 12.36 -8.85
C ILE A 290 10.41 13.01 -7.83
N GLN A 291 10.96 14.19 -8.15
CA GLN A 291 11.82 14.93 -7.23
C GLN A 291 11.10 15.35 -5.94
N LYS A 292 9.82 15.77 -6.04
CA LYS A 292 8.99 16.07 -4.88
C LYS A 292 8.81 14.82 -4.00
N GLU A 293 8.60 13.66 -4.60
CA GLU A 293 8.44 12.40 -3.89
C GLU A 293 9.73 11.93 -3.20
N TYR A 294 10.91 12.13 -3.80
CA TYR A 294 12.20 11.93 -3.11
C TYR A 294 12.32 12.79 -1.84
N ARG A 295 11.88 14.05 -1.88
CA ARG A 295 11.91 14.91 -0.70
C ARG A 295 11.00 14.38 0.40
N TYR A 296 9.80 13.92 0.05
CA TYR A 296 8.91 13.28 1.02
C TYR A 296 9.50 12.00 1.60
N LEU A 297 10.18 11.21 0.77
CA LEU A 297 10.88 10.00 1.20
C LEU A 297 11.98 10.33 2.22
N ASP A 298 12.85 11.28 1.91
CA ASP A 298 13.94 11.69 2.79
C ASP A 298 13.44 12.21 4.15
N ILE A 299 12.33 12.96 4.15
CA ILE A 299 11.71 13.46 5.38
C ILE A 299 11.16 12.29 6.21
N ALA A 300 10.39 11.40 5.57
CA ALA A 300 9.79 10.25 6.24
C ALA A 300 10.85 9.30 6.81
N GLU A 301 11.93 9.05 6.06
CA GLU A 301 13.06 8.22 6.48
C GLU A 301 13.78 8.82 7.70
N LYS A 302 14.04 10.14 7.69
CA LYS A 302 14.64 10.85 8.83
C LYS A 302 13.75 10.80 10.07
N GLU A 303 12.44 10.95 9.90
CA GLU A 303 11.47 10.86 10.99
C GLU A 303 11.38 9.45 11.55
N ALA A 304 11.34 8.44 10.68
CA ALA A 304 11.36 7.04 11.07
C ALA A 304 12.63 6.68 11.86
N ARG A 305 13.81 7.12 11.42
CA ARG A 305 15.06 6.95 12.17
C ARG A 305 15.01 7.60 13.55
N LYS A 306 14.49 8.84 13.65
CA LYS A 306 14.31 9.51 14.95
C LYS A 306 13.36 8.73 15.87
N ASN A 307 12.27 8.19 15.32
CA ASN A 307 11.30 7.40 16.09
C ASN A 307 11.89 6.06 16.53
N ARG A 308 12.60 5.33 15.67
CA ARG A 308 13.36 4.11 16.03
C ARG A 308 14.39 4.40 17.13
N ALA A 309 15.16 5.49 17.01
CA ALA A 309 16.14 5.89 18.03
C ALA A 309 15.48 6.23 19.38
N LYS A 310 14.33 6.92 19.38
CA LYS A 310 13.56 7.19 20.60
C LYS A 310 13.04 5.90 21.24
N GLN A 311 12.46 5.00 20.45
CA GLN A 311 11.99 3.69 20.93
C GLN A 311 13.13 2.86 21.51
N LYS A 312 14.28 2.83 20.84
CA LYS A 312 15.51 2.17 21.33
C LYS A 312 15.96 2.73 22.67
N ARG A 313 16.02 4.06 22.83
CA ARG A 313 16.38 4.71 24.11
C ARG A 313 15.35 4.41 25.21
N ALA A 314 14.07 4.48 24.90
CA ALA A 314 13.01 4.17 25.86
C ALA A 314 13.09 2.71 26.34
N MET A 315 13.33 1.78 25.43
CA MET A 315 13.49 0.37 25.77
C MET A 315 14.77 0.11 26.58
N GLN A 316 15.89 0.77 26.24
CA GLN A 316 17.12 0.70 27.03
C GLN A 316 16.92 1.22 28.46
N LEU A 317 16.18 2.31 28.66
CA LEU A 317 15.87 2.84 29.99
C LEU A 317 15.01 1.88 30.83
N VAL A 318 14.08 1.16 30.20
CA VAL A 318 13.25 0.14 30.89
C VAL A 318 14.07 -1.10 31.24
N LEU A 319 15.02 -1.48 30.38
CA LEU A 319 15.83 -2.69 30.56
C LEU A 319 17.09 -2.46 31.41
N SER A 320 17.55 -1.22 31.58
CA SER A 320 18.65 -0.93 32.49
C SER A 320 18.17 -1.26 33.91
N PRO A 321 18.78 -2.24 34.60
CA PRO A 321 18.40 -2.57 35.96
C PRO A 321 18.52 -1.30 36.79
N SER A 322 17.44 -0.90 37.46
CA SER A 322 17.49 0.18 38.43
C SER A 322 18.57 -0.18 39.43
N THR A 323 19.71 0.52 39.37
CA THR A 323 20.77 0.41 40.36
C THR A 323 20.29 1.10 41.64
N SER A 324 19.30 0.49 42.28
CA SER A 324 18.91 0.81 43.65
C SER A 324 19.88 0.12 44.60
N SER A 325 21.10 0.66 44.69
CA SER A 325 22.10 0.50 45.77
C SER A 325 23.41 1.13 45.28
N SER A 326 24.05 2.12 45.91
CA SER A 326 24.09 2.45 47.33
C SER A 326 24.35 3.94 47.55
N SER A 327 23.93 4.40 48.71
CA SER A 327 24.04 5.71 49.32
C SER A 327 25.43 6.37 49.24
N ASN A 328 25.43 7.69 49.04
CA ASN A 328 25.92 8.61 50.07
C ASN A 328 25.25 9.99 49.91
N HIS A 329 24.57 10.42 50.98
CA HIS A 329 24.40 11.80 51.48
C HIS A 329 24.81 12.94 50.52
N ARG A 330 23.98 13.92 50.14
CA ARG A 330 23.35 14.95 50.98
C ARG A 330 22.41 15.85 50.15
N ASP A 331 21.41 16.39 50.85
CA ASP A 331 20.73 17.69 50.69
C ASP A 331 19.76 17.95 49.51
N ASP A 332 18.48 17.97 49.89
CA ASP A 332 17.44 18.95 49.58
C ASP A 332 17.33 19.52 48.15
N ASN A 333 16.34 19.01 47.40
CA ASN A 333 15.20 19.84 47.03
C ASN A 333 14.02 19.05 46.42
N LYS A 334 12.85 19.19 47.04
CA LYS A 334 11.55 18.68 46.56
C LYS A 334 11.18 19.31 45.22
N LYS A 335 11.13 18.50 44.16
CA LYS A 335 10.14 18.67 43.06
C LYS A 335 9.52 17.32 42.74
N LYS A 336 8.24 17.17 43.10
CA LYS A 336 7.40 16.00 42.82
C LYS A 336 7.22 15.84 41.30
N SER A 337 7.64 14.71 40.75
CA SER A 337 7.15 14.20 39.47
C SER A 337 5.90 13.33 39.69
N PRO A 338 4.96 13.28 38.74
CA PRO A 338 3.69 12.58 38.91
C PRO A 338 3.87 11.08 38.62
N SER A 339 3.51 10.24 39.58
CA SER A 339 3.37 8.79 39.43
C SER A 339 2.15 8.49 38.55
N LEU A 340 2.35 7.71 37.49
CA LEU A 340 1.32 7.34 36.49
C LEU A 340 0.56 6.04 36.82
N TYR A 341 0.85 5.41 37.95
CA TYR A 341 0.17 4.17 38.37
C TYR A 341 -0.06 4.18 39.89
N GLU A 342 -0.97 5.04 40.34
CA GLU A 342 -1.57 4.91 41.66
C GLU A 342 -3.08 4.77 41.51
N ASN A 343 -3.48 3.62 40.97
CA ASN A 343 -4.86 3.13 41.09
C ASN A 343 -4.85 1.98 42.09
N GLN A 344 -5.35 2.29 43.29
CA GLN A 344 -5.65 1.34 44.36
C GLN A 344 -6.63 0.29 43.84
N SER A 345 -6.19 -0.96 43.70
CA SER A 345 -7.07 -2.11 43.55
C SER A 345 -7.07 -2.90 44.86
N ASN A 346 -8.25 -2.95 45.49
CA ASN A 346 -8.52 -3.77 46.67
C ASN A 346 -8.17 -5.26 46.38
N PRO A 347 -7.59 -6.00 47.33
CA PRO A 347 -7.24 -7.40 47.13
C PRO A 347 -8.52 -8.24 47.00
N ARG A 348 -8.75 -8.82 45.82
CA ARG A 348 -9.75 -9.89 45.63
C ARG A 348 -9.27 -11.15 46.32
N GLU A 349 -10.08 -11.66 47.25
CA GLU A 349 -9.94 -12.99 47.85
C GLU A 349 -9.96 -14.07 46.76
N TYR A 350 -8.91 -14.89 46.70
CA TYR A 350 -8.89 -16.10 45.88
C TYR A 350 -9.37 -17.29 46.71
N SER A 351 -10.50 -17.86 46.29
CA SER A 351 -11.10 -19.08 46.83
C SER A 351 -10.17 -20.29 46.67
N LYS A 352 -9.90 -20.98 47.78
CA LYS A 352 -9.20 -22.28 47.81
C LYS A 352 -10.11 -23.38 47.26
N LEU A 353 -9.90 -23.80 46.01
CA LEU A 353 -10.40 -25.08 45.51
C LEU A 353 -9.30 -26.13 45.60
N ARG A 354 -9.39 -26.98 46.64
CA ARG A 354 -8.68 -28.26 46.74
C ARG A 354 -9.30 -29.26 45.76
N ALA A 355 -8.48 -29.86 44.90
CA ALA A 355 -8.79 -31.13 44.26
C ALA A 355 -8.03 -32.28 44.95
N ARG A 356 -8.71 -33.42 45.02
CA ARG A 356 -8.51 -34.54 45.93
C ARG A 356 -7.62 -35.62 45.30
N LYS A 357 -6.69 -36.16 46.09
CA LYS A 357 -5.78 -37.28 45.78
C LYS A 357 -6.49 -38.63 45.85
N LYS A 358 -6.35 -39.46 44.79
CA LYS A 358 -6.50 -40.93 44.69
C LYS A 358 -6.16 -41.29 43.24
N GLY A 359 -5.47 -42.36 42.85
CA GLY A 359 -4.87 -43.52 43.48
C GLY A 359 -4.45 -44.46 42.32
N THR A 360 -3.20 -44.89 42.35
CA THR A 360 -2.54 -46.04 41.69
C THR A 360 -3.35 -47.01 40.82
N SER A 361 -2.86 -47.33 39.61
CA SER A 361 -2.37 -48.68 39.25
C SER A 361 -1.87 -48.81 37.79
N SER A 362 -0.63 -49.32 37.69
CA SER A 362 -0.11 -50.34 36.75
C SER A 362 -0.01 -50.14 35.23
N SER A 363 1.17 -50.62 34.77
CA SER A 363 1.49 -51.44 33.59
C SER A 363 2.26 -50.80 32.42
N SER A 364 3.55 -51.19 32.39
CA SER A 364 4.25 -51.93 31.32
C SER A 364 4.85 -51.19 30.12
N SER A 365 6.18 -51.42 29.99
CA SER A 365 6.96 -51.72 28.76
C SER A 365 7.06 -50.61 27.70
N SER A 366 8.19 -50.30 27.05
CA SER A 366 9.37 -51.10 26.71
C SER A 366 10.47 -50.20 26.11
N SER A 367 11.74 -50.56 26.39
CA SER A 367 12.92 -50.54 25.52
C SER A 367 13.16 -49.39 24.51
N SER A 368 14.31 -48.71 24.64
CA SER A 368 15.46 -48.97 23.76
C SER A 368 16.71 -48.21 24.23
N THR A 369 17.75 -48.98 24.51
CA THR A 369 19.15 -48.63 24.73
C THR A 369 19.75 -48.00 23.46
N PHE A 370 20.61 -46.97 23.57
CA PHE A 370 22.05 -47.07 23.23
C PHE A 370 22.79 -45.73 23.36
N ASN A 371 24.03 -45.85 23.83
CA ASN A 371 24.99 -44.86 24.32
C ASN A 371 25.46 -43.76 23.35
N GLY A 372 25.84 -42.63 23.93
CA GLY A 372 26.86 -41.71 23.42
C GLY A 372 27.41 -40.84 24.56
N LYS A 373 28.61 -41.16 25.04
CA LYS A 373 29.41 -40.31 25.92
C LYS A 373 29.75 -39.01 25.17
N ASP A 374 29.62 -37.86 25.83
CA ASP A 374 30.60 -36.79 25.70
C ASP A 374 30.52 -35.84 26.90
N ASP A 375 31.71 -35.56 27.45
CA ASP A 375 31.96 -34.74 28.60
C ASP A 375 31.77 -33.25 28.28
N SER A 376 30.78 -32.61 28.89
CA SER A 376 30.85 -31.17 29.16
C SER A 376 30.10 -30.83 30.45
N LYS A 377 30.88 -30.63 31.51
CA LYS A 377 30.42 -29.97 32.74
C LYS A 377 29.93 -28.57 32.39
N SER A 378 28.62 -28.40 32.27
CA SER A 378 27.97 -27.11 32.43
C SER A 378 27.27 -27.10 33.79
N ASN A 379 27.55 -26.07 34.59
CA ASN A 379 26.91 -25.81 35.86
C ASN A 379 25.40 -25.62 35.64
N THR A 380 24.60 -26.66 35.85
CA THR A 380 23.13 -26.62 35.77
C THR A 380 22.45 -26.51 37.14
N SER A 381 23.20 -26.29 38.22
CA SER A 381 22.68 -26.26 39.59
C SER A 381 22.10 -24.91 40.05
N ASP A 382 22.10 -23.85 39.22
CA ASP A 382 21.59 -22.53 39.63
C ASP A 382 20.17 -22.23 39.13
N LEU A 383 19.51 -23.18 38.46
CA LEU A 383 18.16 -22.99 37.90
C LEU A 383 17.01 -23.37 38.85
N GLU A 384 17.30 -23.97 40.01
CA GLU A 384 16.26 -24.57 40.86
C GLU A 384 15.57 -23.62 41.86
N ASN A 385 15.86 -22.31 41.86
CA ASN A 385 15.15 -21.36 42.73
C ASN A 385 14.93 -19.96 42.12
N ILE A 386 14.71 -19.87 40.80
CA ILE A 386 14.29 -18.61 40.18
C ILE A 386 12.81 -18.37 40.50
N SER A 387 12.52 -17.31 41.26
CA SER A 387 11.13 -16.90 41.54
C SER A 387 10.36 -16.67 40.24
N TYR A 388 9.07 -17.04 40.18
CA TYR A 388 8.22 -16.83 39.01
C TYR A 388 8.28 -15.40 38.46
N SER A 389 8.49 -14.39 39.31
CA SER A 389 8.68 -13.00 38.89
C SER A 389 10.02 -12.78 38.17
N GLN A 390 11.11 -13.38 38.65
CA GLN A 390 12.42 -13.31 38.00
C GLN A 390 12.41 -14.05 36.65
N TYR A 391 11.70 -15.18 36.55
CA TYR A 391 11.49 -15.86 35.29
C TYR A 391 10.73 -14.96 34.30
N TYR A 392 9.64 -14.33 34.74
CA TYR A 392 8.87 -13.40 33.91
C TYR A 392 9.73 -12.21 33.43
N TRP A 393 10.49 -11.57 34.31
CA TRP A 393 11.41 -10.49 33.93
C TRP A 393 12.51 -10.96 32.99
N SER A 394 13.05 -12.17 33.16
CA SER A 394 14.03 -12.73 32.24
C SER A 394 13.45 -12.98 30.85
N MET A 395 12.18 -13.40 30.77
CA MET A 395 11.48 -13.62 29.51
C MET A 395 11.16 -12.30 28.82
N VAL A 396 10.67 -11.30 29.57
CA VAL A 396 10.44 -9.93 29.06
C VAL A 396 11.75 -9.30 28.58
N ALA A 397 12.85 -9.46 29.32
CA ALA A 397 14.16 -8.96 28.92
C ALA A 397 14.67 -9.64 27.64
N ARG A 398 14.47 -10.95 27.47
CA ARG A 398 14.83 -11.67 26.24
C ARG A 398 14.00 -11.21 25.04
N VAL A 399 12.69 -11.04 25.20
CA VAL A 399 11.79 -10.53 24.14
C VAL A 399 12.17 -9.09 23.78
N ALA A 400 12.43 -8.24 24.78
CA ALA A 400 12.83 -6.86 24.53
C ALA A 400 14.23 -6.76 23.90
N ASN A 401 15.17 -7.65 24.26
CA ASN A 401 16.48 -7.73 23.62
C ASN A 401 16.36 -8.19 22.16
N TYR A 402 15.49 -9.17 21.88
CA TYR A 402 15.19 -9.59 20.51
C TYR A 402 14.56 -8.46 19.68
N LEU A 403 13.63 -7.70 20.26
CA LEU A 403 13.08 -6.49 19.63
C LEU A 403 14.14 -5.40 19.41
N LEU A 404 15.10 -5.24 20.33
CA LEU A 404 16.25 -4.33 20.17
C LEU A 404 17.16 -4.75 19.02
N THR A 405 17.36 -6.06 18.82
CA THR A 405 18.12 -6.61 17.70
C THR A 405 17.40 -6.35 16.38
N ILE A 406 16.10 -6.65 16.28
CA ILE A 406 15.29 -6.34 15.09
C ILE A 406 15.28 -4.84 14.77
N LEU A 407 15.25 -3.98 15.79
CA LEU A 407 15.34 -2.52 15.62
C LEU A 407 16.78 -2.01 15.37
N GLY A 408 17.79 -2.86 15.54
CA GLY A 408 19.22 -2.49 15.55
C GLY A 408 20.03 -3.00 14.35
N ASP A 409 19.56 -4.01 13.63
CA ASP A 409 20.35 -4.72 12.62
C ASP A 409 20.52 -4.01 11.27
N GLU A 410 19.89 -2.86 11.01
CA GLU A 410 20.06 -2.14 9.72
C GLU A 410 21.12 -1.02 9.74
N ASP A 411 21.53 -0.53 10.91
CA ASP A 411 22.40 0.67 10.98
C ASP A 411 23.89 0.36 11.23
N THR A 412 24.27 -0.87 11.63
CA THR A 412 25.69 -1.20 11.88
C THR A 412 26.48 -1.48 10.60
N ALA A 413 25.84 -1.95 9.53
CA ALA A 413 26.51 -2.18 8.25
C ALA A 413 27.01 -0.86 7.61
N ASN A 414 26.22 0.22 7.69
CA ASN A 414 26.57 1.52 7.11
C ASN A 414 27.48 2.38 8.00
N ALA A 415 27.51 2.15 9.32
CA ALA A 415 28.37 2.88 10.24
C ALA A 415 29.85 2.46 10.12
N ASP A 416 30.10 1.17 9.87
CA ASP A 416 31.46 0.66 9.67
C ASP A 416 32.00 0.99 8.28
N GLU A 417 31.15 1.05 7.25
CA GLU A 417 31.56 1.48 5.89
C GLU A 417 31.92 2.98 5.84
N ARG A 418 31.23 3.83 6.61
CA ARG A 418 31.62 5.25 6.77
C ARG A 418 32.93 5.43 7.54
N ARG A 419 33.22 4.57 8.53
CA ARG A 419 34.50 4.60 9.26
C ARG A 419 35.68 4.11 8.42
N GLN A 420 35.46 3.17 7.50
CA GLN A 420 36.49 2.70 6.57
C GLN A 420 36.80 3.72 5.46
N ASN A 421 35.80 4.48 4.98
CA ASN A 421 36.02 5.55 3.99
C ASN A 421 36.67 6.82 4.57
N ASP A 422 36.44 7.16 5.84
CA ASP A 422 37.15 8.28 6.48
C ASP A 422 38.63 7.95 6.80
N GLN A 423 39.00 6.67 6.92
CA GLN A 423 40.40 6.27 7.11
C GLN A 423 41.18 6.10 5.79
N SER A 424 40.51 5.90 4.65
CA SER A 424 41.15 5.78 3.34
C SER A 424 41.35 7.12 2.60
N GLY A 425 40.67 8.19 3.03
CA GLY A 425 40.69 9.52 2.39
C GLY A 425 41.92 10.40 2.64
N THR A 426 42.85 10.02 3.53
CA THR A 426 44.00 10.88 3.90
C THR A 426 45.34 10.53 3.23
N LYS A 427 45.42 9.51 2.36
CA LYS A 427 46.69 9.10 1.71
C LYS A 427 46.84 9.36 0.21
N SER A 428 45.84 9.94 -0.46
CA SER A 428 45.88 10.05 -1.94
C SER A 428 46.08 11.47 -2.50
N ARG A 429 46.36 12.49 -1.66
CA ARG A 429 46.44 13.89 -2.13
C ARG A 429 47.84 14.50 -2.23
N THR A 430 48.91 13.73 -2.05
CA THR A 430 50.29 14.24 -2.11
C THR A 430 51.12 13.77 -3.31
N THR A 431 50.62 12.88 -4.17
CA THR A 431 51.42 12.33 -5.30
C THR A 431 51.22 13.03 -6.64
N SER A 432 50.35 14.04 -6.72
CA SER A 432 50.16 14.84 -7.95
C SER A 432 51.05 16.08 -8.02
N TYR A 433 51.38 16.70 -6.87
CA TYR A 433 52.20 17.92 -6.84
C TYR A 433 53.71 17.66 -7.06
N ASP A 434 54.20 16.47 -6.69
CA ASP A 434 55.62 16.10 -6.87
C ASP A 434 56.00 15.68 -8.30
N LYS A 435 55.01 15.45 -9.18
CA LYS A 435 55.26 15.15 -10.60
C LYS A 435 55.35 16.41 -11.49
N GLU A 436 54.81 17.54 -11.03
CA GLU A 436 54.87 18.83 -11.72
C GLU A 436 56.25 19.49 -11.53
N ILE A 437 56.79 19.49 -10.30
CA ILE A 437 58.08 20.12 -9.97
C ILE A 437 59.29 19.43 -10.64
N LYS A 438 59.19 18.12 -10.92
CA LYS A 438 60.26 17.38 -11.65
C LYS A 438 60.25 17.61 -13.17
N ARG A 439 59.19 18.17 -13.75
CA ARG A 439 59.16 18.51 -15.19
C ARG A 439 59.67 19.92 -15.47
N GLU A 440 59.61 20.82 -14.50
CA GLU A 440 60.02 22.21 -14.68
C GLU A 440 61.54 22.42 -14.49
N ASN A 441 62.19 21.62 -13.63
CA ASN A 441 63.66 21.63 -13.47
C ASN A 441 64.46 20.93 -14.58
N LYS A 442 63.80 20.50 -15.68
CA LYS A 442 64.46 19.90 -16.85
C LYS A 442 64.37 20.79 -18.10
N ARG A 443 63.87 22.03 -17.94
CA ARG A 443 63.77 23.05 -19.00
C ARG A 443 64.50 24.37 -18.66
N LEU A 444 65.25 24.39 -17.56
CA LEU A 444 66.34 25.32 -17.27
C LEU A 444 67.64 24.50 -17.28
#